data_AF-X8DDL2-F1
#
_entry.id   AF-X8DDL2-F1
#
_cell.length_a   1.000
_cell.length_b   1.000
_cell.length_c   1.000
_cell.angle_alpha   90.00
_cell.angle_beta   90.00
_cell.angle_gamma   90.00
#
_symmetry.space_group_name_H-M   'P 1'
#
loop_
_entity.id
_entity.type
_entity.pdbx_description
1 polymer ?
#
loop_
_entity_poly.entity_id
_entity_poly.type
_entity_poly.pdbx_seq_one_letter_code
_entity_poly.pdbx_strand_id
1 'polypeptide(L)' 'MLASTLSALAVSLSGCSWSEALALGWPRGITPEADVNRQLWIGAVIASLVVGVIVWA' A
#
# COMPACT_ATOMS: atom_id res chain seq x y z
N MET A 1 18.69 10.75 6.26
CA MET A 1 18.61 11.28 4.87
C MET A 1 18.52 10.15 3.85
N LEU A 2 19.46 9.19 3.84
CA LEU A 2 19.48 8.07 2.89
C LEU A 2 18.18 7.22 2.88
N ALA A 3 17.67 6.85 4.06
CA ALA A 3 16.42 6.07 4.15
C ALA A 3 15.22 6.83 3.56
N SER A 4 15.10 8.12 3.85
CA SER A 4 14.02 8.98 3.34
C SER A 4 14.09 9.14 1.82
N THR A 5 15.28 9.32 1.25
CA THR A 5 15.46 9.38 -0.20
C THR A 5 15.19 8.03 -0.86
N LEU A 6 15.61 6.91 -0.26
CA LEU A 6 15.28 5.57 -0.76
C LEU A 6 13.78 5.28 -0.71
N SER A 7 13.08 5.69 0.34
CA SER A 7 11.62 5.56 0.43
C SER A 7 10.92 6.39 -0.64
N ALA A 8 11.33 7.65 -0.84
CA ALA A 8 10.76 8.51 -1.88
C ALA A 8 11.02 7.97 -3.29
N LEU A 9 12.24 7.49 -3.55
CA LEU A 9 12.63 6.89 -4.83
C LEU A 9 11.89 5.57 -5.08
N ALA A 10 11.75 4.71 -4.07
CA ALA A 10 11.01 3.45 -4.21
C ALA A 10 9.56 3.69 -4.60
N VAL A 11 8.89 4.68 -3.99
CA VAL A 11 7.52 5.04 -4.36
C VAL A 11 7.47 5.63 -5.78
N SER A 12 8.38 6.56 -6.10
CA SER A 12 8.35 7.30 -7.37
C SER A 12 8.75 6.46 -8.59
N LEU A 13 9.68 5.52 -8.42
CA LEU A 13 10.21 4.66 -9.50
C LEU A 13 9.45 3.33 -9.64
N SER A 14 8.57 2.98 -8.69
CA SER A 14 7.83 1.70 -8.73
C SER A 14 6.89 1.57 -9.93
N GLY A 15 6.51 2.67 -10.59
CA GLY A 15 5.70 2.68 -11.83
C GLY A 15 4.30 2.06 -11.68
N CYS A 16 3.93 1.63 -10.48
CA CYS A 16 2.69 0.94 -10.18
C CYS A 16 1.61 1.95 -9.78
N SER A 17 0.35 1.64 -10.11
CA SER A 17 -0.77 2.42 -9.57
C SER A 17 -0.68 2.42 -8.04
N TRP A 18 -1.04 3.54 -7.40
CA TRP A 18 -1.00 3.65 -5.94
C TRP A 18 -1.77 2.52 -5.24
N SER A 19 -2.87 2.07 -5.85
CA SER A 19 -3.65 0.93 -5.39
C SER A 19 -2.92 -0.41 -5.50
N GLU A 20 -2.06 -0.59 -6.51
CA GLU A 20 -1.25 -1.80 -6.66
C GLU A 20 -0.10 -1.83 -5.65
N ALA A 21 0.52 -0.66 -5.39
CA ALA A 21 1.56 -0.52 -4.37
C ALA A 21 1.00 -0.82 -2.96
N LEU A 22 -0.15 -0.25 -2.62
CA LEU A 22 -0.80 -0.47 -1.32
C LEU A 22 -1.52 -1.81 -1.20
N ALA A 23 -1.76 -2.51 -2.31
CA ALA A 23 -2.23 -3.88 -2.27
C ALA A 23 -1.16 -4.84 -1.71
N LEU A 24 0.11 -4.44 -1.64
CA LEU A 24 1.22 -5.25 -1.11
C LEU A 24 1.27 -6.66 -1.72
N GLY A 25 1.05 -6.76 -3.05
CA GLY A 25 1.04 -8.03 -3.79
C GLY A 25 -0.32 -8.74 -3.85
N TRP A 26 -1.39 -8.17 -3.29
CA TRP A 26 -2.73 -8.74 -3.40
C TRP A 26 -3.25 -8.66 -4.84
N PRO A 27 -3.54 -9.81 -5.49
CA PRO A 27 -3.91 -9.86 -6.90
C PRO A 27 -5.28 -9.22 -7.16
N ARG A 28 -5.52 -8.75 -8.39
CA ARG A 28 -6.86 -8.28 -8.78
C ARG A 28 -7.87 -9.42 -8.79
N GLY A 29 -9.06 -9.13 -8.28
CA GLY A 29 -10.16 -10.08 -8.24
C GLY A 29 -10.66 -10.44 -9.63
N ILE A 30 -11.03 -11.71 -9.81
CA ILE A 30 -11.78 -12.18 -10.98
C ILE A 30 -13.29 -12.26 -10.71
N THR A 31 -13.69 -12.11 -9.44
CA THR A 31 -15.09 -12.08 -8.98
C THR A 31 -15.37 -10.75 -8.26
N PRO A 32 -16.64 -10.29 -8.25
CA PRO A 32 -17.00 -9.04 -7.58
C PRO A 32 -16.71 -9.07 -6.07
N GLU A 33 -16.78 -10.23 -5.42
CA GLU A 33 -16.45 -10.37 -3.99
C GLU A 33 -14.95 -10.13 -3.72
N ALA A 34 -14.09 -10.60 -4.64
CA ALA A 34 -12.66 -10.41 -4.53
C ALA A 34 -12.25 -8.94 -4.71
N ASP A 35 -12.96 -8.17 -5.53
CA ASP A 35 -12.72 -6.73 -5.70
C ASP A 35 -13.06 -5.95 -4.42
N VAL A 36 -14.16 -6.29 -3.75
CA VAL A 36 -14.53 -5.67 -2.47
C VAL A 36 -13.52 -6.03 -1.39
N ASN A 37 -13.10 -7.30 -1.32
CA ASN A 37 -12.08 -7.74 -0.36
C ASN A 37 -10.74 -7.04 -0.59
N ARG A 38 -10.33 -6.81 -1.85
CA ARG A 38 -9.11 -6.06 -2.18
C ARG A 38 -9.19 -4.60 -1.76
N GLN A 39 -10.35 -3.96 -1.91
CA GLN A 39 -10.53 -2.58 -1.45
C GLN A 39 -10.44 -2.47 0.08
N LEU A 40 -11.06 -3.40 0.81
CA LEU A 40 -10.98 -3.47 2.27
C LEU A 40 -9.53 -3.71 2.73
N TRP A 41 -8.80 -4.60 2.06
CA TRP A 41 -7.38 -4.86 2.32
C TRP A 41 -6.53 -3.59 2.19
N ILE A 42 -6.66 -2.86 1.07
CA ILE A 42 -5.91 -1.61 0.86
C ILE A 42 -6.23 -0.60 1.98
N GLY A 43 -7.50 -0.46 2.37
CA GLY A 43 -7.90 0.38 3.50
C GLY A 43 -7.25 -0.04 4.83
N ALA A 44 -7.22 -1.35 5.11
CA ALA A 44 -6.59 -1.89 6.32
C ALA A 44 -5.07 -1.66 6.35
N VAL A 45 -4.39 -1.81 5.21
CA VAL A 45 -2.95 -1.51 5.07
C VAL A 45 -2.69 -0.04 5.37
N ILE A 46 -3.47 0.89 4.80
CA ILE A 46 -3.34 2.32 5.06
C ILE A 46 -3.51 2.62 6.55
N ALA A 47 -4.57 2.10 7.18
CA ALA A 47 -4.82 2.31 8.61
C ALA A 47 -3.65 1.80 9.47
N SER A 48 -3.10 0.62 9.12
CA SER A 48 -1.97 0.02 9.83
C SER A 48 -0.69 0.84 9.67
N LEU A 49 -0.43 1.39 8.49
CA LEU A 49 0.71 2.29 8.25
C LEU A 49 0.59 3.58 9.07
N VAL A 50 -0.60 4.17 9.14
CA VAL A 50 -0.85 5.36 9.98
C VAL A 50 -0.59 5.06 11.45
N VAL A 51 -1.11 3.95 11.98
CA VAL A 51 -0.87 3.55 13.37
C VAL A 51 0.61 3.28 13.61
N GLY A 52 1.30 2.61 12.68
CA GLY A 52 2.74 2.39 12.74
C GLY A 52 3.53 3.68 12.82
N VAL A 53 3.18 4.69 12.02
CA VAL A 53 3.79 6.02 12.10
C VAL A 53 3.51 6.67 13.46
N ILE A 54 2.27 6.64 13.95
CA ILE A 54 1.92 7.25 15.25
C ILE A 54 2.70 6.64 16.41
N VAL A 55 2.94 5.32 16.39
CA VAL A 55 3.63 4.62 17.49
C VAL A 55 5.14 4.84 17.46
N TRP A 56 5.73 4.96 16.28
CA TRP A 56 7.20 4.91 16.09
C TRP A 56 7.83 6.22 15.60
N ALA A 57 7.04 7.25 15.28
CA ALA A 57 7.51 8.61 15.00
C ALA A 57 7.68 9.41 16.29
#